data_AF-A0A2E9RDQ0-F1
#
_entry.id   AF-A0A2E9RDQ0-F1
#
_cell.length_a   1.000
_cell.length_b   1.000
_cell.length_c   1.000
_cell.angle_alpha   90.00
_cell.angle_beta   90.00
_cell.angle_gamma   90.00
#
_symmetry.space_group_name_H-M   'P 1'
#
loop_
_entity.id
_entity.type
_entity.pdbx_description
1 polymer ?
#
loop_
_entity_poly.entity_id
_entity_poly.type
_entity_poly.pdbx_seq_one_letter_code
_entity_poly.pdbx_strand_id
1 'polypeptide(L)'
;MNLRTVFRIGAIIFLINALGLLFSTATFFEMANLTMSPSLLTVGQFVGVTFLILALLYWRTPDLAGQGIASFGQLFAIFHGLWVLIIGYHIVSGQASGATAYGNIIVTAIIGILFLVYSKKSD
;
A
#
# COMPACT_ATOMS: atom_id res chain seq x y z
N MET A 1 15.61 8.94 9.90
CA MET A 1 14.42 9.06 9.03
C MET A 1 13.36 9.91 9.72
N ASN A 2 12.47 10.56 8.98
CA ASN A 2 11.35 11.35 9.50
C ASN A 2 10.04 10.98 8.78
N LEU A 3 8.89 11.45 9.26
CA LEU A 3 7.59 11.14 8.66
C LEU A 3 7.52 11.53 7.18
N ARG A 4 8.07 12.68 6.79
CA ARG A 4 8.13 13.10 5.38
C ARG A 4 8.77 12.01 4.53
N THR A 5 9.91 11.45 4.93
CA THR A 5 10.55 10.34 4.21
C THR A 5 9.66 9.09 4.16
N VAL A 6 9.00 8.71 5.26
CA VAL A 6 8.10 7.54 5.30
C VAL A 6 6.95 7.70 4.30
N PHE A 7 6.34 8.88 4.24
CA PHE A 7 5.33 9.22 3.24
C PHE A 7 5.84 9.10 1.80
N ARG A 8 7.07 9.58 1.51
CA ARG A 8 7.67 9.45 0.16
C ARG A 8 7.92 8.00 -0.23
N ILE A 9 8.38 7.17 0.71
CA ILE A 9 8.55 5.73 0.49
C ILE A 9 7.19 5.08 0.17
N GLY A 10 6.16 5.36 0.98
CA GLY A 10 4.80 4.86 0.73
C GLY A 10 4.27 5.29 -0.64
N ALA A 11 4.48 6.56 -1.02
CA ALA A 11 4.08 7.07 -2.33
C ALA A 11 4.72 6.30 -3.49
N ILE A 12 6.03 6.03 -3.42
CA ILE A 12 6.73 5.26 -4.46
C ILE A 12 6.19 3.83 -4.54
N ILE A 13 5.89 3.22 -3.41
CA ILE A 13 5.35 1.85 -3.37
C ILE A 13 3.95 1.80 -3.98
N PHE A 14 3.08 2.76 -3.63
CA PHE A 14 1.77 2.88 -4.29
C PHE A 14 1.90 3.15 -5.79
N LEU A 15 2.88 3.96 -6.21
CA LEU A 15 3.13 4.22 -7.63
C LEU A 15 3.54 2.94 -8.37
N ILE A 16 4.46 2.15 -7.82
CA ILE A 16 4.87 0.87 -8.42
C ILE A 16 3.67 -0.08 -8.55
N ASN A 17 2.85 -0.22 -7.49
CA ASN A 17 1.66 -1.05 -7.55
C ASN A 17 0.62 -0.52 -8.56
N ALA A 18 0.45 0.81 -8.64
CA ALA A 18 -0.44 1.44 -9.61
C ALA A 18 -0.01 1.12 -11.05
N LEU A 19 1.27 1.30 -11.37
CA LEU A 19 1.80 0.99 -12.70
C LEU A 19 1.67 -0.50 -13.02
N GLY A 20 1.95 -1.38 -12.06
CA GLY A 20 1.77 -2.83 -12.21
C GLY A 20 0.31 -3.20 -12.49
N LEU A 21 -0.63 -2.63 -11.74
CA LEU A 21 -2.07 -2.90 -11.91
C LEU A 21 -2.68 -2.25 -13.17
N LEU A 22 -2.12 -1.16 -13.68
CA LEU A 22 -2.60 -0.50 -14.90
C LEU A 22 -2.08 -1.16 -16.18
N PHE A 23 -0.79 -1.50 -16.20
CA PHE A 23 -0.08 -1.90 -17.42
C PHE A 23 0.36 -3.37 -17.42
N SER A 24 0.31 -4.05 -16.26
CA SER A 24 0.76 -5.45 -16.10
C SER A 24 -0.15 -6.24 -15.17
N THR A 25 -1.46 -5.97 -15.24
CA THR A 25 -2.46 -6.49 -14.31
C THR A 25 -2.46 -8.02 -14.21
N ALA A 26 -2.35 -8.70 -15.37
CA ALA A 26 -2.35 -10.16 -15.43
C ALA A 26 -1.18 -10.72 -14.62
N THR A 27 0.04 -10.25 -14.91
CA THR A 27 1.24 -10.66 -14.17
C THR A 27 1.14 -10.34 -12.68
N PHE A 28 0.63 -9.15 -12.33
CA PHE A 28 0.49 -8.74 -10.92
C PHE A 28 -0.37 -9.72 -10.12
N PHE A 29 -1.51 -10.14 -10.67
CA PHE A 29 -2.44 -11.06 -10.03
C PHE A 29 -2.03 -12.53 -10.15
N GLU A 30 -1.43 -12.96 -11.26
CA GLU A 30 -0.90 -14.32 -11.40
C GLU A 30 0.25 -14.59 -10.43
N MET A 31 1.11 -13.59 -10.16
CA MET A 31 2.12 -13.68 -9.08
C MET A 31 1.51 -13.75 -7.67
N ALA A 32 0.22 -13.41 -7.53
CA ALA A 32 -0.57 -13.63 -6.33
C ALA A 32 -1.36 -14.97 -6.35
N ASN A 33 -1.10 -15.82 -7.36
CA ASN A 33 -1.83 -17.06 -7.66
C ASN A 33 -3.35 -16.87 -7.88
N LEU A 34 -3.76 -15.69 -8.33
CA LEU A 34 -5.14 -15.45 -8.73
C LEU A 34 -5.35 -15.86 -10.20
N THR A 35 -6.41 -16.62 -10.46
CA THR A 35 -6.80 -16.97 -11.82
C THR A 35 -7.31 -15.73 -12.55
N MET A 36 -6.63 -15.37 -13.64
CA MET A 36 -7.03 -14.21 -14.44
C MET A 36 -8.34 -14.44 -15.19
N SER A 37 -9.14 -13.39 -15.24
CA SER A 37 -10.37 -13.30 -16.02
C SER A 37 -10.52 -11.89 -16.62
N PRO A 38 -11.33 -11.70 -17.68
CA PRO A 38 -11.57 -10.36 -18.23
C PRO A 38 -12.12 -9.38 -17.20
N SER A 39 -13.02 -9.82 -16.31
CA SER A 39 -13.55 -8.98 -15.23
C SER A 39 -12.48 -8.59 -14.20
N LEU A 40 -11.58 -9.52 -13.86
CA LEU A 40 -10.50 -9.23 -12.91
C LEU A 40 -9.47 -8.26 -13.50
N LEU A 41 -9.20 -8.35 -14.80
CA LEU A 41 -8.38 -7.36 -15.52
C LEU A 41 -8.96 -5.95 -15.37
N THR A 42 -10.26 -5.80 -15.66
CA THR A 42 -10.95 -4.51 -15.53
C THR A 42 -10.90 -3.98 -14.09
N VAL A 43 -11.19 -4.83 -13.09
CA VAL A 43 -11.10 -4.44 -11.67
C VAL A 43 -9.68 -4.03 -11.30
N GLY A 44 -8.67 -4.79 -11.71
CA GLY A 44 -7.27 -4.47 -11.45
C GLY A 44 -6.87 -3.11 -11.97
N GLN A 45 -7.27 -2.75 -13.18
CA GLN A 45 -6.98 -1.43 -13.76
C GLN A 45 -7.68 -0.30 -13.00
N PHE A 46 -8.93 -0.47 -12.55
CA PHE A 46 -9.59 0.50 -11.67
C PHE A 46 -8.87 0.68 -10.34
N VAL A 47 -8.43 -0.43 -9.72
CA VAL A 47 -7.62 -0.39 -8.50
C VAL A 47 -6.27 0.28 -8.76
N GLY A 48 -5.69 0.08 -9.95
CA GLY A 48 -4.47 0.76 -10.38
C GLY A 48 -4.61 2.29 -10.40
N VAL A 49 -5.71 2.83 -10.93
CA VAL A 49 -6.01 4.27 -10.84
C VAL A 49 -6.16 4.72 -9.38
N THR A 50 -6.84 3.93 -8.56
CA THR A 50 -7.02 4.22 -7.13
C THR A 50 -5.67 4.32 -6.41
N PHE A 51 -4.75 3.40 -6.73
CA PHE A 51 -3.40 3.39 -6.16
C PHE A 51 -2.55 4.56 -6.68
N LEU A 52 -2.76 5.01 -7.91
CA LEU A 52 -2.11 6.21 -8.43
C LEU A 52 -2.58 7.46 -7.66
N ILE A 53 -3.87 7.57 -7.36
CA ILE A 53 -4.42 8.64 -6.51
C ILE A 53 -3.79 8.57 -5.10
N LEU A 54 -3.69 7.37 -4.51
CA LEU A 54 -3.03 7.19 -3.22
C LEU A 54 -1.55 7.59 -3.28
N ALA A 55 -0.81 7.24 -4.34
CA ALA A 55 0.58 7.66 -4.50
C ALA A 55 0.72 9.19 -4.46
N LEU A 56 -0.16 9.91 -5.15
CA LEU A 56 -0.20 11.36 -5.13
C LEU A 56 -0.58 11.92 -3.76
N LEU A 57 -1.57 11.32 -3.09
CA LEU A 57 -1.96 11.70 -1.73
C LEU A 57 -0.79 11.54 -0.76
N TYR A 58 -0.16 10.36 -0.71
CA TYR A 58 1.03 10.11 0.11
C TYR A 58 2.15 11.10 -0.20
N TRP A 59 2.36 11.43 -1.48
CA TRP A 59 3.37 12.42 -1.88
C TRP A 59 3.02 13.82 -1.37
N ARG A 60 1.76 14.23 -1.40
CA ARG A 60 1.37 15.60 -1.03
C ARG A 60 1.12 15.77 0.47
N THR A 61 0.76 14.71 1.21
CA THR A 61 0.43 14.80 2.64
C THR A 61 1.49 15.52 3.48
N PRO A 62 2.81 15.25 3.37
CA PRO A 62 3.81 15.95 4.18
C PRO A 62 3.89 17.46 3.94
N ASP A 63 3.46 17.92 2.76
CA ASP A 63 3.47 19.34 2.40
C ASP A 63 2.16 20.03 2.80
N LEU A 64 1.07 19.27 2.90
CA LEU A 64 -0.26 19.77 3.25
C LEU A 64 -0.57 19.67 4.76
N ALA A 65 0.05 18.71 5.46
CA ALA A 65 -0.27 18.40 6.85
C ALA A 65 0.24 19.44 7.85
N GLY A 66 1.26 20.23 7.49
CA GLY A 66 1.87 21.22 8.39
C GLY A 66 2.27 20.62 9.73
N GLN A 67 1.78 21.22 10.82
CA GLN A 67 2.02 20.74 12.19
C GLN A 67 1.30 19.42 12.52
N GLY A 68 0.24 19.05 11.77
CA GLY A 68 -0.54 17.84 11.98
C GLY A 68 0.06 16.56 11.37
N ILE A 69 1.31 16.59 10.90
CA ILE A 69 1.93 15.45 10.21
C ILE A 69 2.00 14.19 11.10
N ALA A 70 2.17 14.36 12.42
CA ALA A 70 2.18 13.25 13.38
C ALA A 70 0.85 12.49 13.39
N SER A 71 -0.28 13.21 13.44
CA SER A 71 -1.64 12.65 13.40
C SER A 71 -1.92 11.92 12.08
N PHE A 72 -1.46 12.48 10.96
CA PHE A 72 -1.54 11.78 9.67
C PHE A 72 -0.72 10.49 9.66
N GLY A 73 0.48 10.48 10.25
CA GLY A 73 1.26 9.25 10.37
C GLY A 73 0.55 8.19 11.22
N GLN A 74 -0.12 8.57 12.32
CA GLN A 74 -0.90 7.63 13.14
C GLN A 74 -2.08 7.05 12.34
N LEU A 75 -2.80 7.89 11.60
CA LEU A 75 -3.89 7.45 10.72
C LEU A 75 -3.39 6.47 9.65
N PHE A 76 -2.23 6.75 9.04
CA PHE A 76 -1.67 5.90 8.00
C PHE A 76 -1.13 4.59 8.57
N ALA A 77 -0.60 4.58 9.79
CA ALA A 77 -0.27 3.33 10.48
C ALA A 77 -1.52 2.44 10.65
N ILE A 78 -2.68 3.01 10.98
CA ILE A 78 -3.95 2.27 11.04
C ILE A 78 -4.33 1.73 9.66
N PHE A 79 -4.24 2.53 8.60
CA PHE A 79 -4.53 2.06 7.24
C PHE A 79 -3.65 0.86 6.84
N HIS A 80 -2.35 0.92 7.12
CA HIS A 80 -1.44 -0.20 6.89
C HIS A 80 -1.80 -1.41 7.75
N GLY A 81 -2.21 -1.22 9.00
CA GLY A 81 -2.70 -2.31 9.85
C GLY A 81 -3.91 -3.02 9.26
N LEU A 82 -4.89 -2.27 8.74
CA LEU A 82 -6.07 -2.83 8.06
C LEU A 82 -5.68 -3.63 6.81
N TRP A 83 -4.73 -3.13 6.02
CA TRP A 83 -4.18 -3.86 4.87
C TRP A 83 -3.47 -5.16 5.26
N VAL A 84 -2.65 -5.13 6.32
CA VAL A 84 -1.99 -6.36 6.84
C VAL A 84 -3.04 -7.39 7.25
N LEU A 85 -4.12 -6.97 7.92
CA LEU A 85 -5.18 -7.88 8.34
C LEU A 85 -5.86 -8.57 7.15
N ILE A 86 -6.26 -7.82 6.12
CA ILE A 86 -6.95 -8.41 4.97
C ILE A 86 -6.02 -9.27 4.10
N ILE A 87 -4.76 -8.86 3.90
CA ILE A 87 -3.78 -9.67 3.15
C ILE A 87 -3.50 -10.96 3.94
N GLY A 88 -3.28 -10.86 5.25
CA GLY A 88 -3.07 -12.01 6.12
C GLY A 88 -4.24 -12.99 6.10
N TYR A 89 -5.48 -12.47 6.16
CA TYR A 89 -6.69 -13.28 6.02
C TYR A 89 -6.72 -14.02 4.68
N HIS A 90 -6.46 -13.35 3.55
CA HIS A 90 -6.44 -14.00 2.23
C HIS A 90 -5.33 -15.06 2.08
N ILE A 91 -4.17 -14.85 2.71
CA ILE A 91 -3.09 -15.85 2.75
C ILE A 91 -3.52 -17.08 3.55
N VAL A 92 -4.03 -16.88 4.78
CA VAL A 92 -4.41 -17.98 5.68
C VAL A 92 -5.61 -18.77 5.15
N SER A 93 -6.55 -18.11 4.48
CA SER A 93 -7.72 -18.75 3.86
C SER A 93 -7.43 -19.35 2.46
N GLY A 94 -6.19 -19.25 1.98
CA GLY A 94 -5.78 -19.79 0.68
C GLY A 94 -6.32 -19.03 -0.55
N GLN A 95 -6.88 -17.83 -0.35
CA GLN A 95 -7.41 -16.98 -1.43
C GLN A 95 -6.31 -16.26 -2.23
N ALA A 96 -5.16 -16.01 -1.62
CA ALA A 96 -3.99 -15.43 -2.28
C ALA A 96 -2.71 -16.08 -1.76
N SER A 97 -1.71 -16.23 -2.62
CA SER A 97 -0.39 -16.74 -2.23
C SER A 97 0.68 -16.25 -3.19
N GLY A 98 1.89 -16.81 -3.16
CA GLY A 98 2.96 -16.42 -4.08
C GLY A 98 3.64 -15.10 -3.72
N ALA A 99 4.58 -14.69 -4.57
CA ALA A 99 5.51 -13.61 -4.28
C ALA A 99 4.82 -12.27 -4.02
N THR A 100 3.75 -11.95 -4.77
CA THR A 100 3.02 -10.69 -4.57
C THR A 100 2.33 -10.66 -3.21
N ALA A 101 1.67 -11.74 -2.79
CA ALA A 101 0.96 -11.77 -1.51
C ALA A 101 1.94 -11.63 -0.32
N TYR A 102 3.01 -12.43 -0.32
CA TYR A 102 4.00 -12.42 0.77
C TYR A 102 4.86 -11.15 0.78
N GLY A 103 5.26 -10.67 -0.39
CA GLY A 103 6.00 -9.41 -0.51
C GLY A 103 5.16 -8.22 -0.02
N ASN A 104 3.88 -8.16 -0.42
CA ASN A 104 2.98 -7.07 -0.05
C ASN A 104 2.76 -7.04 1.46
N ILE A 105 2.39 -8.15 2.12
CA ILE A 105 2.16 -8.13 3.57
C ILE A 105 3.39 -7.67 4.37
N ILE A 106 4.59 -8.10 3.98
CA ILE A 106 5.84 -7.71 4.65
C ILE A 106 6.08 -6.22 4.47
N VAL A 107 6.00 -5.73 3.24
CA VAL A 107 6.23 -4.30 2.92
C VAL A 107 5.18 -3.43 3.62
N THR A 108 3.90 -3.81 3.57
CA THR A 108 2.82 -3.09 4.26
C THR A 108 3.05 -3.04 5.77
N ALA A 109 3.44 -4.15 6.39
CA ALA A 109 3.71 -4.21 7.82
C ALA A 109 4.89 -3.31 8.21
N ILE A 110 5.99 -3.36 7.46
CA ILE A 110 7.17 -2.51 7.69
C ILE A 110 6.77 -1.03 7.61
N ILE A 111 6.07 -0.61 6.56
CA ILE A 111 5.66 0.80 6.41
C ILE A 111 4.72 1.23 7.53
N GLY A 112 3.76 0.38 7.91
CA GLY A 112 2.85 0.67 9.03
C GLY A 112 3.61 0.88 10.35
N ILE A 113 4.60 0.04 10.62
CA ILE A 113 5.49 0.18 11.79
C ILE A 113 6.28 1.49 11.70
N LEU A 114 6.83 1.82 10.54
CA LEU A 114 7.57 3.08 10.34
C LEU A 114 6.69 4.29 10.62
N PHE A 115 5.45 4.32 10.11
CA PHE A 115 4.50 5.39 10.43
C PHE A 115 4.23 5.48 11.93
N LEU A 116 3.94 4.34 12.59
CA LEU A 116 3.67 4.32 14.03
C LEU A 116 4.86 4.83 14.86
N VAL A 117 6.08 4.40 14.53
CA VAL A 117 7.29 4.77 15.26
C VAL A 117 7.64 6.24 15.05
N TYR A 118 7.58 6.74 13.82
CA TYR A 118 7.98 8.12 13.52
C TYR A 118 6.90 9.14 13.87
N SER A 119 5.63 8.74 13.99
CA SER A 119 4.59 9.59 14.59
C SER A 119 4.86 9.89 16.07
N LYS A 120 5.27 8.89 16.86
CA LYS A 120 5.56 9.07 18.29
C LYS A 120 6.83 9.86 18.60
N LYS A 121 7.69 10.07 17.61
CA LYS A 121 8.93 10.87 17.73
C LYS A 121 8.74 12.33 17.32
N SER A 122 7.59 12.66 16.74
CA SER A 122 7.28 14.00 16.25
C SER A 122 6.46 14.83 17.25
N ASP A 123 6.16 14.24 18.41
CA ASP A 123 5.67 14.89 19.63
C ASP A 123 6.86 15.20 20.54
#